data_AF-A0A7V8WFW6-F1
#
_entry.id   AF-A0A7V8WFW6-F1
#
_cell.length_a   1.000
_cell.length_b   1.000
_cell.length_c   1.000
_cell.angle_alpha   90.00
_cell.angle_beta   90.00
_cell.angle_gamma   90.00
#
_symmetry.space_group_name_H-M   'P 1'
#
loop_
_entity.id
_entity.type
_entity.pdbx_description
1 polymer ?
#
loop_
_entity_poly.entity_id
_entity_poly.type
_entity_poly.pdbx_seq_one_letter_code
_entity_poly.pdbx_strand_id
1 'polypeptide(L)'
;MKPYTDATLVELGRQQARVAVICPGFVADCLETLEEINITYRERFLEAGGRDFHYIPCLNDAPAWRNGLAAIVRRELSGWMESR
;
A
#
# COMPACT_ATOMS: atom_id res chain seq x y z
N MET A 1 12.17 -4.67 -11.43
CA MET A 1 11.00 -4.50 -12.32
C MET A 1 10.84 -3.02 -12.64
N LYS A 2 10.21 -2.69 -13.77
CA LYS A 2 9.85 -1.33 -14.20
C LYS A 2 8.35 -1.29 -14.51
N PRO A 3 7.68 -0.11 -14.45
CA PRO A 3 8.25 1.20 -14.11
C PRO A 3 8.58 1.36 -12.62
N TYR A 4 9.45 2.32 -12.29
CA TYR A 4 9.78 2.66 -10.89
C TYR A 4 8.75 3.66 -10.35
N THR A 5 8.31 3.46 -9.10
CA THR A 5 7.26 4.27 -8.47
C THR A 5 7.67 5.74 -8.37
N ASP A 6 8.91 6.03 -7.97
CA ASP A 6 9.41 7.39 -7.82
C ASP A 6 9.44 8.16 -9.15
N ALA A 7 9.96 7.53 -10.21
CA ALA A 7 10.01 8.11 -11.55
C ALA A 7 8.60 8.34 -12.12
N THR A 8 7.69 7.40 -11.86
CA THR A 8 6.28 7.50 -12.30
C THR A 8 5.58 8.65 -11.59
N LEU A 9 5.79 8.81 -10.28
CA LEU A 9 5.22 9.90 -9.50
C LEU A 9 5.74 11.26 -9.96
N VAL A 10 7.04 11.42 -10.22
CA VAL A 10 7.57 12.68 -10.77
C VAL A 10 6.92 13.02 -12.11
N GLU A 11 6.73 12.04 -12.98
CA GLU A 11 6.09 12.25 -14.28
C GLU A 11 4.61 12.65 -14.15
N LEU A 12 3.86 12.00 -13.23
CA LEU A 12 2.48 12.38 -12.92
C LEU A 12 2.40 13.78 -12.27
N GLY A 13 3.40 14.15 -11.48
CA GLY A 13 3.52 15.48 -10.90
C GLY A 13 3.63 16.57 -11.96
N ARG A 14 4.47 16.36 -12.99
CA ARG A 14 4.60 17.27 -14.14
C ARG A 14 3.30 17.46 -14.92
N GLN A 15 2.45 16.45 -14.91
CA GLN A 15 1.12 16.49 -15.54
C GLN A 15 0.05 17.12 -14.63
N GLN A 16 0.45 17.67 -13.47
CA GLN A 16 -0.45 18.26 -12.47
C GLN A 16 -1.57 17.30 -12.04
N ALA A 17 -1.25 16.00 -11.96
CA ALA A 17 -2.21 14.98 -11.59
C ALA A 17 -2.64 15.08 -10.12
N ARG A 18 -3.69 14.33 -9.77
CA ARG A 18 -4.08 14.01 -8.39
C ARG A 18 -3.93 12.50 -8.24
N VAL A 19 -3.27 12.03 -7.19
CA VAL A 19 -2.97 10.61 -7.00
C VAL A 19 -3.45 10.12 -5.65
N ALA A 20 -3.98 8.90 -5.64
CA ALA A 20 -4.15 8.10 -4.44
C ALA A 20 -3.22 6.89 -4.54
N VAL A 21 -2.40 6.65 -3.52
CA VAL A 21 -1.32 5.66 -3.54
C VAL A 21 -1.59 4.58 -2.51
N ILE A 22 -1.51 3.32 -2.96
CA ILE A 22 -1.59 2.11 -2.13
C ILE A 22 -0.28 1.31 -2.26
N CYS A 23 0.07 0.57 -1.21
CA CYS A 23 1.22 -0.34 -1.18
C CYS A 23 0.76 -1.81 -1.09
N PRO A 24 0.20 -2.40 -2.17
CA PRO A 24 -0.47 -3.71 -2.10
C PRO A 24 0.48 -4.90 -1.82
N GLY A 25 1.80 -4.69 -1.92
CA GLY A 25 2.80 -5.68 -1.50
C GLY A 25 2.95 -5.80 0.01
N PHE A 26 2.32 -4.91 0.79
CA PHE A 26 2.43 -4.85 2.24
C PHE A 26 1.05 -4.93 2.89
N VAL A 27 0.95 -5.74 3.94
CA VAL A 27 -0.26 -5.84 4.78
C VAL A 27 -0.22 -4.87 5.95
N ALA A 28 0.96 -4.42 6.35
CA ALA A 28 1.19 -3.48 7.43
C ALA A 28 2.18 -2.40 7.01
N ASP A 29 2.06 -1.21 7.58
CA ASP A 29 2.97 -0.12 7.32
C ASP A 29 4.36 -0.40 7.89
N CYS A 30 5.38 0.00 7.14
CA CYS A 30 6.79 -0.18 7.48
C CYS A 30 7.60 1.06 7.06
N LEU A 31 8.93 0.96 7.11
CA LEU A 31 9.81 2.07 6.75
C LEU A 31 9.59 2.49 5.30
N GLU A 32 9.53 1.52 4.38
CA GLU A 32 9.36 1.74 2.96
C GLU A 32 8.02 2.42 2.64
N THR A 33 6.92 2.05 3.32
CA THR A 33 5.61 2.66 3.04
C THR A 33 5.46 4.05 3.65
N LEU A 34 5.98 4.27 4.85
CA LEU A 34 5.82 5.55 5.55
C LEU A 34 6.86 6.58 5.14
N GLU A 35 8.13 6.20 5.08
CA GLU A 35 9.23 7.10 4.75
C GLU A 35 9.32 7.26 3.23
N GLU A 36 9.58 6.18 2.50
CA GLU A 36 9.90 6.33 1.08
C GLU A 36 8.67 6.77 0.28
N ILE A 37 7.53 6.09 0.43
CA ILE A 37 6.33 6.38 -0.38
C ILE A 37 5.61 7.65 0.12
N ASN A 38 5.25 7.68 1.40
CA ASN A 38 4.35 8.70 1.94
C ASN A 38 5.03 10.03 2.29
N ILE A 39 6.36 10.04 2.47
CA ILE A 39 7.14 11.27 2.70
C ILE A 39 7.97 11.57 1.45
N THR A 40 9.02 10.80 1.19
CA THR A 40 10.04 11.14 0.19
C THR A 40 9.45 11.24 -1.23
N TYR A 41 8.64 10.27 -1.67
CA TYR A 41 8.09 10.29 -3.04
C TYR A 41 6.89 11.23 -3.16
N ARG A 42 6.14 11.45 -2.08
CA ARG A 42 5.13 12.51 -2.02
C ARG A 42 5.78 13.86 -2.26
N GLU A 43 6.87 14.18 -1.56
CA GLU A 43 7.59 15.45 -1.72
C GLU A 43 8.02 15.63 -3.17
N ARG A 44 8.67 14.62 -3.77
CA ARG A 44 9.09 14.64 -5.18
C ARG A 44 7.92 14.81 -6.16
N PHE A 45 6.76 14.24 -5.88
CA PHE A 45 5.54 14.43 -6.69
C PHE A 45 5.03 15.88 -6.62
N LEU A 46 4.98 16.46 -5.41
CA LEU A 46 4.49 17.82 -5.20
C LEU A 46 5.48 18.86 -5.77
N GLU A 47 6.78 18.66 -5.58
CA GLU A 47 7.84 19.49 -6.18
C GLU A 47 7.79 19.48 -7.71
N ALA A 48 7.40 18.35 -8.31
CA ALA A 48 7.23 18.23 -9.77
C ALA A 48 5.97 18.94 -10.31
N GLY A 49 5.11 19.49 -9.44
CA GLY A 49 3.88 20.22 -9.82
C GLY A 49 2.58 19.45 -9.59
N GLY A 50 2.62 18.31 -8.92
CA GLY A 50 1.44 17.52 -8.59
C GLY A 50 0.46 18.28 -7.67
N ARG A 51 -0.85 18.06 -7.85
CA ARG A 51 -1.87 18.80 -7.10
C ARG A 51 -2.20 18.19 -5.74
N ASP A 52 -2.49 16.89 -5.72
CA ASP A 52 -2.90 16.18 -4.50
C ASP A 52 -2.28 14.80 -4.45
N PHE A 53 -1.71 14.46 -3.30
CA PHE A 53 -1.17 13.14 -3.01
C PHE A 53 -1.86 12.58 -1.77
N HIS A 54 -2.69 11.56 -1.96
CA HIS A 54 -3.34 10.86 -0.87
C HIS A 54 -2.70 9.49 -0.67
N TYR A 55 -2.05 9.30 0.48
CA TYR A 55 -1.57 7.98 0.87
C TYR A 55 -2.69 7.22 1.55
N ILE A 56 -2.94 6.00 1.10
CA ILE A 56 -3.88 5.07 1.71
C ILE A 56 -3.08 4.10 2.58
N PRO A 57 -3.26 4.11 3.92
CA PRO A 57 -2.53 3.23 4.82
C PRO A 57 -2.68 1.76 4.45
N CYS A 58 -1.69 0.97 4.83
CA CYS A 58 -1.80 -0.48 4.73
C CYS A 58 -2.95 -1.02 5.58
N LEU A 59 -3.31 -2.29 5.40
CA LEU A 59 -4.42 -2.90 6.11
C LEU A 59 -4.24 -2.87 7.64
N ASN A 60 -3.00 -2.96 8.13
CA ASN A 60 -2.64 -2.88 9.54
C ASN A 60 -3.55 -3.79 10.41
N ASP A 61 -4.26 -3.23 11.39
CA ASP A 61 -5.16 -3.93 12.29
C ASP A 61 -6.64 -3.88 11.85
N ALA A 62 -6.91 -3.49 10.59
CA ALA A 62 -8.26 -3.37 10.07
C ALA A 62 -9.07 -4.64 10.34
N PRO A 63 -10.26 -4.54 10.95
CA PRO A 63 -11.08 -5.71 11.28
C PRO A 63 -11.36 -6.60 10.07
N ALA A 64 -11.61 -6.01 8.90
CA ALA A 64 -11.85 -6.75 7.67
C ALA A 64 -10.65 -7.65 7.27
N TRP A 65 -9.42 -7.14 7.40
CA TRP A 65 -8.21 -7.91 7.14
C TRP A 65 -8.02 -9.04 8.13
N ARG A 66 -8.14 -8.76 9.44
CA ARG A 66 -8.02 -9.79 10.49
C ARG A 66 -9.06 -10.90 10.32
N ASN A 67 -10.30 -10.54 10.02
CA ASN A 67 -11.38 -11.49 9.78
C ASN A 67 -11.14 -12.31 8.50
N GLY A 68 -10.68 -11.67 7.42
CA GLY A 68 -10.35 -12.33 6.17
C GLY A 68 -9.21 -13.34 6.32
N LEU A 69 -8.11 -12.94 6.98
CA LEU A 69 -6.98 -13.83 7.27
C LEU A 69 -7.42 -15.02 8.14
N ALA A 70 -8.20 -14.77 9.20
CA ALA A 70 -8.72 -15.83 10.06
C ALA A 70 -9.63 -16.81 9.29
N ALA A 71 -10.42 -16.31 8.32
CA ALA A 71 -11.24 -17.16 7.45
C ALA A 71 -10.38 -18.05 6.54
N ILE A 72 -9.32 -17.50 5.95
CA ILE A 72 -8.35 -18.26 5.13
C ILE A 72 -7.70 -19.35 6.00
N VAL A 73 -7.15 -18.99 7.16
CA VAL A 73 -6.49 -19.94 8.05
C VAL A 73 -7.43 -21.07 8.47
N ARG A 74 -8.68 -20.76 8.87
CA ARG A 74 -9.67 -21.80 9.23
C ARG A 74 -10.00 -22.74 8.06
N ARG A 75 -10.11 -22.20 6.85
CA ARG A 75 -10.36 -22.99 5.64
C ARG A 75 -9.21 -23.97 5.38
N GLU A 76 -7.97 -23.46 5.37
CA GLU A 76 -6.78 -24.28 5.07
C GLU A 76 -6.48 -25.31 6.17
N LEU A 77 -6.86 -25.04 7.43
CA LEU A 77 -6.69 -25.96 8.54
C LEU A 77 -7.86 -26.93 8.76
N SER A 78 -8.93 -26.87 7.95
CA SER A 78 -10.15 -27.68 8.13
C SER A 78 -9.85 -29.18 8.29
N GLY A 79 -9.07 -29.78 7.39
CA GLY A 79 -8.69 -31.20 7.47
C GLY A 79 -7.79 -31.57 8.66
N TRP A 80 -7.19 -30.59 9.33
CA TRP A 80 -6.37 -30.79 10.54
C TRP A 80 -7.19 -30.64 11.82
N MET A 81 -8.30 -29.92 11.77
CA MET A 81 -9.21 -29.72 12.91
C MET A 81 -10.23 -30.86 13.05
N GLU A 82 -10.56 -31.54 11.96
CA GLU A 82 -11.51 -32.67 11.92
C GLU A 82 -10.90 -34.00 12.42
N SER A 83 -9.58 -34.08 12.63
CA SER A 83 -8.87 -35.30 13.03
C SER A 83 -8.77 -35.54 14.55
N ARG A 84 -9.65 -34.91 15.34
CA ARG A 84 -9.77 -35.13 16.79
C ARG A 84 -11.07 -35.82 17.16
#